data_AF-A0A553QTZ7-F1
#
_entry.id   AF-A0A553QTZ7-F1
#
_cell.length_a   1.000
_cell.length_b   1.000
_cell.length_c   1.000
_cell.angle_alpha   90.00
_cell.angle_beta   90.00
_cell.angle_gamma   90.00
#
_symmetry.space_group_name_H-M   'P 1'
#
loop_
_entity.id
_entity.type
_entity.pdbx_description
1 polymer ?
#
loop_
_entity_poly.entity_id
_entity_poly.type
_entity_poly.pdbx_seq_one_letter_code
_entity_poly.pdbx_strand_id
1 'polypeptide(L)'
;MKKGANSGEIHNLSMYGQKYLWILPDWTQGSWGANSLPSSCKAENIMTAIEGSVSLAVETLSSSRIRGISGRTAQEYEKEYNERRRLKNLGATKFHGFAYDGTWVIAKVLSRVMETVKFRERYSIHRNFTVTDEEMERMILEAMDKINFFGVTVCT
;
A
#
# COMPACT_ATOMS: atom_id res chain seq x y z
N MET A 1 -17.08 -20.45 1.42
CA MET A 1 -15.67 -20.27 1.84
C MET A 1 -14.97 -21.62 1.70
N LYS A 2 -14.22 -21.85 0.61
CA LYS A 2 -13.48 -23.12 0.44
C LYS A 2 -12.25 -23.08 1.37
N LYS A 3 -12.10 -24.07 2.25
CA LYS A 3 -10.88 -24.23 3.06
C LYS A 3 -9.71 -24.38 2.09
N GLY A 4 -8.73 -23.47 2.17
CA GLY A 4 -7.45 -23.68 1.50
C GLY A 4 -6.78 -24.91 2.08
N ALA A 5 -6.18 -25.75 1.24
CA ALA A 5 -5.43 -26.92 1.68
C ALA A 5 -4.28 -26.48 2.59
N ASN A 6 -4.10 -27.16 3.72
CA ASN A 6 -2.98 -26.86 4.61
C ASN A 6 -1.68 -27.46 4.02
N SER A 7 -0.53 -26.85 4.31
CA SER A 7 0.76 -27.28 3.75
C SER A 7 1.18 -28.71 4.15
N GLY A 8 0.67 -29.24 5.26
CA GLY A 8 0.89 -30.63 5.67
C GLY A 8 0.11 -31.66 4.84
N GLU A 9 -1.10 -31.31 4.41
CA GLU A 9 -1.94 -32.11 3.52
C GLU A 9 -1.34 -32.18 2.11
N ILE A 10 -0.74 -31.09 1.63
CA ILE A 10 -0.09 -31.04 0.31
C ILE A 10 1.06 -32.04 0.21
N HIS A 11 1.90 -32.13 1.24
CA HIS A 11 2.96 -33.13 1.30
C HIS A 11 2.41 -34.55 1.36
N ASN A 12 1.40 -34.81 2.20
CA ASN A 12 0.81 -36.14 2.36
C ASN A 12 0.12 -36.63 1.07
N LEU A 13 -0.43 -35.70 0.29
CA LEU A 13 -1.06 -35.98 -1.00
C LEU A 13 -0.07 -35.97 -2.18
N SER A 14 1.24 -35.78 -1.92
CA SER A 14 2.29 -35.72 -2.94
C SER A 14 2.01 -34.69 -4.05
N MET A 15 1.37 -33.56 -3.70
CA MET A 15 0.99 -32.49 -4.64
C MET A 15 2.09 -31.43 -4.76
N TYR A 16 3.31 -31.86 -5.09
CA TYR A 16 4.50 -31.02 -5.23
C TYR A 16 5.42 -31.52 -6.36
N GLY A 17 6.45 -30.76 -6.71
CA GLY A 17 7.36 -31.04 -7.82
C GLY A 17 6.87 -30.52 -9.18
N GLN A 18 7.55 -30.90 -10.27
CA GLN A 18 7.42 -30.26 -11.59
C GLN A 18 6.02 -30.26 -12.23
N LYS A 19 5.08 -31.04 -11.69
CA LYS A 19 3.70 -31.16 -12.19
C LYS A 19 2.72 -30.20 -11.51
N TYR A 20 3.13 -29.52 -10.44
CA TYR A 20 2.26 -28.69 -9.62
C TYR A 20 2.84 -27.28 -9.48
N LEU A 21 2.00 -26.27 -9.67
CA LEU A 21 2.32 -24.86 -9.40
C LEU A 21 1.36 -24.32 -8.35
N TRP A 22 1.91 -23.78 -7.27
CA TRP A 22 1.14 -23.13 -6.21
C TRP A 22 1.27 -21.61 -6.35
N ILE A 23 0.13 -20.91 -6.37
CA ILE A 23 0.07 -19.45 -6.29
C ILE A 23 -0.36 -19.07 -4.88
N LEU A 24 0.53 -18.41 -4.15
CA LEU A 24 0.35 -18.05 -2.75
C LEU A 24 0.28 -16.53 -2.58
N PRO A 25 -0.46 -16.01 -1.60
CA PRO A 25 -0.43 -14.58 -1.31
C PRO A 25 0.79 -14.22 -0.45
N ASP A 26 1.44 -13.08 -0.68
CA ASP A 26 2.75 -12.70 -0.12
C ASP A 26 2.90 -12.77 1.42
N TRP A 27 1.81 -12.62 2.17
CA TRP A 27 1.82 -12.74 3.63
C TRP A 27 2.10 -14.17 4.12
N THR A 28 2.20 -15.17 3.23
CA THR A 28 2.65 -16.53 3.55
C THR A 28 4.17 -16.65 3.70
N GLN A 29 4.96 -15.68 3.25
CA GLN A 29 6.43 -15.77 3.28
C GLN A 29 7.04 -15.42 4.64
N GLY A 30 6.34 -14.62 5.46
CA GLY A 30 6.79 -14.22 6.79
C GLY A 30 6.33 -15.21 7.85
N SER A 31 7.23 -16.08 8.31
CA SER A 31 7.14 -16.88 9.56
C SER A 31 5.94 -17.81 9.78
N TRP A 32 4.97 -17.91 8.85
CA TRP A 32 3.81 -18.79 8.97
C TRP A 32 4.24 -20.23 9.28
N GLY A 33 5.31 -20.72 8.64
CA GLY A 33 5.72 -22.12 8.71
C GLY A 33 6.39 -22.57 10.01
N ALA A 34 6.95 -21.69 10.84
CA ALA A 34 7.80 -22.16 11.96
C ALA A 34 7.01 -22.42 13.26
N ASN A 35 6.00 -21.58 13.56
CA ASN A 35 5.37 -21.56 14.89
C ASN A 35 3.92 -22.11 14.91
N SER A 36 3.32 -22.37 13.75
CA SER A 36 1.92 -22.84 13.63
C SER A 36 1.79 -24.28 13.11
N LEU A 37 2.93 -24.97 13.03
CA LEU A 37 3.04 -26.30 12.48
C LEU A 37 2.43 -27.35 13.43
N PRO A 38 1.49 -28.19 12.98
CA PRO A 38 1.10 -29.38 13.72
C PRO A 38 2.34 -30.22 14.03
N SER A 39 2.43 -30.76 15.24
CA SER A 39 3.56 -31.59 15.70
C SER A 39 3.86 -32.82 14.81
N SER A 40 2.91 -33.22 13.96
CA SER A 40 3.03 -34.31 13.00
C SER A 40 3.69 -33.94 11.66
N CYS A 41 3.89 -32.66 11.35
CA CYS A 41 4.46 -32.21 10.08
C CYS A 41 5.83 -31.57 10.30
N LYS A 42 6.89 -32.18 9.75
CA LYS A 42 8.24 -31.61 9.79
C LYS A 42 8.30 -30.38 8.91
N ALA A 43 9.01 -29.33 9.35
CA ALA A 43 9.22 -28.12 8.57
C ALA A 43 9.82 -28.41 7.17
N GLU A 44 10.72 -29.41 7.07
CA GLU A 44 11.33 -29.87 5.82
C GLU A 44 10.29 -30.33 4.78
N ASN A 45 9.23 -31.04 5.21
CA ASN A 45 8.17 -31.53 4.33
C ASN A 45 7.36 -30.38 3.73
N ILE A 46 7.13 -29.32 4.50
CA ILE A 46 6.45 -28.12 4.02
C ILE A 46 7.33 -27.36 3.04
N MET A 47 8.61 -27.17 3.36
CA MET A 47 9.55 -26.48 2.47
C MET A 47 9.63 -27.17 1.11
N THR A 48 9.65 -28.51 1.10
CA THR A 48 9.61 -29.32 -0.13
C THR A 48 8.28 -29.13 -0.88
N ALA A 49 7.16 -29.05 -0.16
CA ALA A 49 5.84 -28.92 -0.78
C ALA A 49 5.58 -27.55 -1.42
N ILE A 50 6.18 -26.49 -0.89
CA ILE A 50 6.03 -25.11 -1.38
C ILE A 50 7.17 -24.67 -2.33
N GLU A 51 8.14 -25.56 -2.57
CA GLU A 51 9.22 -25.31 -3.51
C GLU A 51 8.67 -25.03 -4.91
N GLY A 52 9.13 -23.96 -5.54
CA GLY A 52 8.64 -23.52 -6.86
C GLY A 52 7.29 -22.81 -6.84
N SER A 53 6.74 -22.47 -5.66
CA SER A 53 5.54 -21.63 -5.56
C SER A 53 5.79 -20.19 -6.01
N VAL A 54 4.75 -19.55 -6.54
CA VAL A 54 4.77 -18.14 -6.95
C VAL A 54 3.95 -17.33 -5.95
N SER A 55 4.57 -16.30 -5.39
CA SER A 55 3.90 -15.39 -4.45
C SER A 55 3.39 -14.14 -5.15
N LEU A 56 2.17 -13.71 -4.83
CA LEU A 56 1.57 -12.47 -5.30
C LEU A 56 1.60 -11.42 -4.19
N ALA A 57 2.30 -10.30 -4.45
CA ALA A 57 2.43 -9.16 -3.56
C ALA A 57 1.97 -7.87 -4.25
N VAL A 58 1.51 -6.91 -3.46
CA VAL A 58 1.37 -5.51 -3.91
C VAL A 58 2.70 -4.81 -3.68
N GLU A 59 3.25 -4.20 -4.72
CA GLU A 59 4.44 -3.35 -4.60
C GLU A 59 4.09 -2.11 -3.74
N THR A 60 4.78 -1.94 -2.61
CA THR A 60 4.44 -0.90 -1.62
C THR A 60 5.23 0.40 -1.81
N LEU A 61 6.21 0.40 -2.71
CA LEU A 61 7.01 1.55 -3.12
C LEU A 61 7.41 1.37 -4.59
N SER A 62 7.38 2.45 -5.36
CA SER A 62 7.74 2.43 -6.76
C SER A 62 9.21 2.06 -6.96
N SER A 63 9.48 1.18 -7.92
CA SER A 63 10.82 0.92 -8.46
C SER A 63 11.30 1.98 -9.45
N SER A 64 10.43 2.93 -9.83
CA SER A 64 10.77 4.02 -10.76
C SER A 64 11.77 5.02 -10.16
N ARG A 65 12.56 5.66 -11.03
CA ARG A 65 13.49 6.75 -10.67
C ARG A 65 12.86 8.15 -10.84
N ILE A 66 11.56 8.22 -11.13
CA ILE A 66 10.84 9.48 -11.26
C ILE A 66 10.80 10.18 -9.90
N ARG A 67 11.09 11.48 -9.89
CA ARG A 67 10.90 12.33 -8.71
C ARG A 67 9.43 12.75 -8.64
N GLY A 68 8.77 12.38 -7.55
CA GLY A 68 7.36 12.67 -7.33
C GLY A 68 7.08 14.11 -6.88
N ILE A 69 5.86 14.35 -6.43
CA ILE A 69 5.37 15.63 -5.90
C ILE A 69 6.26 16.25 -4.82
N SER A 70 6.94 15.43 -4.03
CA SER A 70 7.85 15.86 -2.96
C SER A 70 9.26 16.23 -3.44
N GLY A 71 9.52 16.11 -4.75
CA GLY A 71 10.83 16.27 -5.36
C GLY A 71 11.79 15.10 -5.10
N ARG A 72 11.33 14.00 -4.48
CA ARG A 72 12.14 12.81 -4.15
C ARG A 72 11.77 11.63 -5.03
N THR A 73 12.74 10.74 -5.26
CA THR A 73 12.48 9.37 -5.73
C THR A 73 11.98 8.49 -4.57
N ALA A 74 11.37 7.35 -4.88
CA ALA A 74 10.92 6.40 -3.86
C ALA A 74 12.08 5.87 -2.99
N GLN A 75 13.26 5.64 -3.59
CA GLN A 75 14.45 5.14 -2.89
C GLN A 75 15.08 6.21 -1.98
N GLU A 76 15.08 7.48 -2.40
CA GLU A 76 15.51 8.60 -1.54
C GLU A 76 14.59 8.75 -0.32
N TYR A 77 13.27 8.67 -0.56
CA TYR A 77 12.28 8.69 0.52
C TYR A 77 12.46 7.50 1.48
N GLU A 78 12.63 6.29 0.95
CA GLU A 78 12.80 5.08 1.76
C GLU A 78 14.05 5.16 2.64
N LYS A 79 15.17 5.64 2.09
CA LYS A 79 16.40 5.87 2.84
C LYS A 79 16.17 6.83 4.02
N GLU A 80 15.52 7.96 3.77
CA GLU A 80 15.20 8.96 4.80
C GLU A 80 14.26 8.40 5.88
N TYR A 81 13.23 7.64 5.48
CA TYR A 81 12.32 6.97 6.40
C TYR A 81 13.05 5.92 7.27
N ASN A 82 13.95 5.14 6.67
CA ASN A 82 14.78 4.15 7.37
C ASN A 82 15.71 4.76 8.40
N GLU A 83 16.33 5.89 8.07
CA GLU A 83 17.16 6.63 9.02
C GLU A 83 16.32 7.16 10.20
N ARG A 84 15.20 7.82 9.91
CA ARG A 84 14.31 8.41 10.94
C ARG A 84 13.72 7.35 11.87
N ARG A 85 13.26 6.21 11.34
CA ARG A 85 12.68 5.13 12.16
C ARG A 85 13.73 4.52 13.10
N ARG A 86 14.97 4.34 12.62
CA ARG A 86 16.08 3.81 13.42
C ARG A 86 16.47 4.77 14.55
N LEU A 87 16.57 6.07 14.26
CA LEU A 87 16.84 7.09 15.27
C LEU A 87 15.79 7.12 16.38
N LYS A 88 14.55 6.75 16.08
CA LYS A 88 13.43 6.69 17.03
C LYS A 88 13.18 5.30 17.61
N ASN A 89 14.01 4.30 17.30
CA ASN A 89 13.81 2.90 17.68
C ASN A 89 12.41 2.35 17.32
N LEU A 90 11.88 2.75 16.16
CA LEU A 90 10.56 2.34 15.68
C LEU A 90 10.67 1.13 14.75
N GLY A 91 9.70 0.23 14.85
CA GLY A 91 9.56 -0.93 14.00
C GLY A 91 9.28 -0.58 12.54
N ALA A 92 9.47 -1.58 11.68
CA ALA A 92 9.23 -1.45 10.27
C ALA A 92 7.80 -1.81 9.86
N THR A 93 7.13 -0.96 9.07
CA THR A 93 5.91 -1.30 8.34
C THR A 93 6.18 -1.23 6.85
N LYS A 94 5.51 -2.06 6.04
CA LYS A 94 5.55 -1.99 4.58
C LYS A 94 4.59 -0.95 3.99
N PHE A 95 3.66 -0.42 4.79
CA PHE A 95 2.60 0.48 4.30
C PHE A 95 2.93 1.97 4.41
N HIS A 96 4.16 2.34 4.77
CA HIS A 96 4.55 3.73 4.99
C HIS A 96 4.46 4.59 3.73
N GLY A 97 4.70 4.03 2.55
CA GLY A 97 4.53 4.73 1.27
C GLY A 97 3.09 5.20 1.05
N PHE A 98 2.09 4.35 1.35
CA PHE A 98 0.68 4.73 1.22
C PHE A 98 0.28 5.85 2.17
N ALA A 99 0.77 5.82 3.41
CA ALA A 99 0.50 6.90 4.38
C ALA A 99 1.14 8.24 3.92
N TYR A 100 2.33 8.16 3.32
CA TYR A 100 3.03 9.32 2.78
C TYR A 100 2.25 9.94 1.59
N ASP A 101 1.85 9.12 0.61
CA ASP A 101 1.09 9.59 -0.55
C ASP A 101 -0.31 10.05 -0.15
N GLY A 102 -0.98 9.37 0.79
CA GLY A 102 -2.28 9.79 1.33
C GLY A 102 -2.24 11.17 1.98
N THR A 103 -1.13 11.52 2.65
CA THR A 103 -0.93 12.87 3.19
C THR A 103 -0.87 13.93 2.07
N TRP A 104 -0.18 13.61 0.97
CA TRP A 104 -0.13 14.49 -0.20
C TRP A 104 -1.48 14.62 -0.91
N VAL A 105 -2.26 13.55 -0.97
CA VAL A 105 -3.65 13.59 -1.47
C VAL A 105 -4.47 14.61 -0.67
N ILE A 106 -4.50 14.49 0.66
CA ILE A 106 -5.24 15.42 1.53
C ILE A 106 -4.78 16.86 1.32
N ALA A 107 -3.48 17.11 1.30
CA ALA A 107 -2.92 18.44 1.06
C ALA A 107 -3.37 19.04 -0.28
N LYS A 108 -3.42 18.22 -1.35
CA LYS A 108 -3.87 18.64 -2.67
C LYS A 108 -5.38 18.87 -2.75
N VAL A 109 -6.21 18.02 -2.12
CA VAL A 109 -7.66 18.25 -1.99
C VAL A 109 -7.90 19.61 -1.37
N LEU A 110 -7.32 19.84 -0.18
CA LEU A 110 -7.54 21.07 0.59
C LEU A 110 -7.08 22.30 -0.20
N SER A 111 -5.93 22.23 -0.87
CA SER A 111 -5.43 23.33 -1.70
C SER A 111 -6.41 23.70 -2.81
N ARG A 112 -6.96 22.71 -3.53
CA ARG A 112 -7.94 22.93 -4.61
C ARG A 112 -9.27 23.48 -4.10
N VAL A 113 -9.77 22.95 -2.98
CA VAL A 113 -11.00 23.46 -2.36
C VAL A 113 -10.79 24.92 -1.93
N MET A 114 -9.67 25.24 -1.28
CA MET A 114 -9.34 26.61 -0.87
C MET A 114 -9.24 27.56 -2.07
N GLU A 115 -8.61 27.16 -3.17
CA GLU A 115 -8.53 27.95 -4.41
C GLU A 115 -9.93 28.19 -4.99
N THR A 116 -10.78 27.16 -5.00
CA THR A 116 -12.16 27.25 -5.49
C THR A 116 -12.99 28.21 -4.63
N VAL A 117 -12.88 28.10 -3.30
CA VAL A 117 -13.56 28.98 -2.35
C VAL A 117 -13.11 30.44 -2.53
N LYS A 118 -11.79 30.68 -2.61
CA LYS A 118 -11.24 32.03 -2.84
C LYS A 118 -11.68 32.63 -4.17
N PHE A 119 -11.78 31.80 -5.22
CA PHE A 119 -12.27 32.24 -6.52
C PHE A 119 -13.75 32.63 -6.42
N ARG A 120 -14.60 31.80 -5.80
CA ARG A 120 -16.02 32.09 -5.61
C ARG A 120 -16.25 33.35 -4.77
N GLU A 121 -15.46 33.54 -3.72
CA GLU A 121 -15.50 34.74 -2.87
C GLU A 121 -15.14 36.01 -3.67
N ARG A 122 -14.02 35.97 -4.42
CA ARG A 122 -13.55 37.12 -5.21
C ARG A 122 -14.55 37.59 -6.25
N TYR A 123 -15.29 36.66 -6.86
CA TYR A 123 -16.28 36.96 -7.90
C TYR A 123 -17.73 36.93 -7.38
N SER A 124 -17.92 36.86 -6.05
CA SER A 124 -19.24 36.91 -5.45
C SER A 124 -19.84 38.30 -5.59
N ILE A 125 -21.09 38.36 -6.08
CA ILE A 125 -21.89 39.59 -6.12
C ILE A 125 -22.37 39.97 -4.71
N HIS A 126 -22.44 39.00 -3.79
CA HIS A 126 -22.88 39.19 -2.41
C HIS A 126 -21.73 39.63 -1.51
N ARG A 127 -21.98 40.65 -0.67
CA ARG A 127 -21.01 41.14 0.32
C ARG A 127 -20.68 40.11 1.42
N ASN A 128 -21.60 39.18 1.69
CA ASN A 128 -21.44 38.14 2.70
C ASN A 128 -21.40 36.78 2.00
N PHE A 129 -20.23 36.42 1.46
CA PHE A 129 -20.01 35.09 0.89
C PHE A 129 -19.91 34.05 2.00
N THR A 130 -20.67 32.97 1.89
CA THR A 130 -20.61 31.82 2.79
C THR A 130 -20.63 30.54 1.94
N VAL A 131 -20.07 29.46 2.49
CA VAL A 131 -20.08 28.13 1.89
C VAL A 131 -20.75 27.20 2.90
N THR A 132 -21.76 26.45 2.45
CA THR A 132 -22.42 25.47 3.33
C THR A 132 -21.59 24.19 3.46
N ASP A 133 -21.85 23.40 4.50
CA ASP A 133 -21.18 22.11 4.69
C ASP A 133 -21.43 21.16 3.50
N GLU A 134 -22.64 21.13 2.95
CA GLU A 134 -22.99 20.35 1.75
C GLU A 134 -22.19 20.79 0.51
N GLU A 135 -22.00 22.10 0.32
CA GLU A 135 -21.17 22.62 -0.76
C GLU A 135 -19.69 22.26 -0.55
N MET A 136 -19.21 22.31 0.69
CA MET A 136 -17.85 21.94 1.04
C MET A 136 -17.59 20.45 0.82
N GLU A 137 -18.51 19.58 1.24
CA GLU A 137 -18.45 18.14 1.00
C GLU A 137 -18.40 17.84 -0.50
N ARG A 138 -19.28 18.46 -1.30
CA ARG A 138 -19.26 18.29 -2.76
C ARG A 138 -17.94 18.74 -3.38
N MET A 139 -17.42 19.91 -2.97
CA MET A 139 -16.12 20.39 -3.46
C MET A 139 -14.97 19.45 -3.08
N ILE A 140 -15.00 18.85 -1.88
CA ILE A 140 -14.00 17.87 -1.46
C ILE A 140 -14.07 16.61 -2.33
N LEU A 141 -15.26 16.05 -2.52
CA LEU A 141 -15.46 14.86 -3.35
C LEU A 141 -15.04 15.10 -4.81
N GLU A 142 -15.41 16.23 -5.40
CA GLU A 142 -14.99 16.63 -6.74
C GLU A 142 -13.47 16.86 -6.84
N ALA A 143 -12.87 17.45 -5.79
CA ALA A 143 -11.42 17.68 -5.76
C ALA A 143 -10.65 16.37 -5.67
N MET A 144 -11.15 15.39 -4.90
CA MET A 144 -10.59 14.04 -4.76
C MET A 144 -10.59 13.28 -6.08
N ASP A 145 -11.71 13.29 -6.81
CA ASP A 145 -11.85 12.61 -8.11
C ASP A 145 -10.82 13.08 -9.15
N LYS A 146 -10.42 14.35 -9.08
CA LYS A 146 -9.47 14.95 -10.03
C LYS A 146 -8.00 14.83 -9.60
N ILE A 147 -7.68 14.13 -8.52
CA ILE A 147 -6.29 14.04 -8.04
C ILE A 147 -5.46 13.15 -8.95
N ASN A 148 -4.37 13.73 -9.45
CA ASN A 148 -3.37 13.01 -10.20
C ASN A 148 -2.00 13.63 -9.91
N PHE A 149 -1.06 12.83 -9.41
CA PHE A 149 0.34 13.19 -9.24
C PHE A 149 1.19 11.93 -9.07
N PHE A 150 2.49 12.04 -9.34
CA PHE A 150 3.45 10.98 -9.04
C PHE A 150 3.82 11.02 -7.55
N GLY A 151 3.39 10.01 -6.80
CA GLY A 151 3.79 9.75 -5.42
C GLY A 151 5.00 8.83 -5.33
N VAL A 152 5.24 8.25 -4.15
CA VAL A 152 6.29 7.23 -3.93
C VAL A 152 5.79 5.80 -4.17
N THR A 153 4.47 5.60 -4.34
CA THR A 153 3.84 4.29 -4.58
C THR A 153 3.41 4.05 -6.04
N VAL A 154 3.48 5.06 -6.91
CA VAL A 154 3.03 4.94 -8.31
C VAL A 154 4.08 4.26 -9.17
N CYS A 155 3.72 3.13 -9.78
CA CYS A 155 4.53 2.47 -10.81
C CYS A 155 4.10 2.95 -12.21
N THR A 156 5.07 3.19 -13.09
CA THR A 156 4.88 3.53 -14.52
C THR A 156 5.52 2.46 -15.38
#